data_AF-A0AAI8ZLK7-F1
#
_entry.id   AF-A0AAI8ZLK7-F1
#
_cell.length_a   1.000
_cell.length_b   1.000
_cell.length_c   1.000
_cell.angle_alpha   90.00
_cell.angle_beta   90.00
_cell.angle_gamma   90.00
#
_symmetry.space_group_name_H-M   'P 1'
#
loop_
_entity.id
_entity.type
_entity.pdbx_description
1 polymer ?
#
loop_
_entity_poly.entity_id
_entity_poly.type
_entity_poly.pdbx_seq_one_letter_code
_entity_poly.pdbx_strand_id
1 'polypeptide(L)'
;MDDKDNIVEFKPISKPSEDKPIFKETKTYRHSLKCPHGEFKINESTDTVKCGLCGEKLSPMWVLKLLANKNTQLYWQWVDMEKKAEETRNKLRCKCSHCGKMTQIQR
;
A
#
# COMPACT_ATOMS: atom_id res chain seq x y z
N MET A 1 -7.22 -31.68 -67.65
CA MET A 1 -6.67 -32.58 -66.62
C MET A 1 -6.39 -31.72 -65.41
N ASP A 2 -6.78 -32.25 -64.26
CA ASP A 2 -7.33 -31.54 -63.11
C ASP A 2 -6.30 -30.87 -62.21
N ASP A 3 -6.44 -29.55 -62.00
CA ASP A 3 -5.71 -28.76 -60.99
C ASP A 3 -6.55 -28.60 -59.72
N LYS A 4 -7.02 -29.69 -59.15
CA LYS A 4 -7.64 -29.71 -57.83
C LYS A 4 -7.28 -31.03 -57.21
N ASP A 5 -6.45 -31.02 -56.17
CA ASP A 5 -6.50 -31.97 -55.05
C ASP A 5 -5.26 -31.84 -54.16
N ASN A 6 -5.16 -30.71 -53.44
CA ASN A 6 -4.42 -30.72 -52.18
C ASN A 6 -4.94 -29.67 -51.20
N ILE A 7 -6.21 -29.79 -50.80
CA ILE A 7 -6.75 -29.05 -49.66
C ILE A 7 -6.54 -29.91 -48.41
N VAL A 8 -5.63 -29.45 -47.55
CA VAL A 8 -5.42 -30.02 -46.21
C VAL A 8 -6.37 -29.33 -45.25
N GLU A 9 -7.39 -30.04 -44.77
CA GLU A 9 -8.29 -29.53 -43.75
C GLU A 9 -7.61 -29.52 -42.38
N PHE A 10 -7.26 -28.32 -41.91
CA PHE A 10 -6.73 -28.13 -40.57
C PHE A 10 -7.86 -28.28 -39.53
N LYS A 11 -7.74 -29.29 -38.67
CA LYS A 11 -8.63 -29.41 -37.51
C LYS A 11 -8.42 -28.21 -36.59
N PRO A 12 -9.48 -27.48 -36.18
CA PRO A 12 -9.34 -26.36 -35.27
C PRO A 12 -8.79 -26.86 -33.93
N ILE A 13 -7.82 -26.11 -33.37
CA ILE A 13 -7.31 -26.33 -32.02
C ILE A 13 -8.49 -26.33 -31.05
N SER A 14 -8.65 -27.42 -30.30
CA SER A 14 -9.59 -27.49 -29.19
C SER A 14 -9.25 -26.38 -28.21
N LYS A 15 -10.17 -25.43 -28.02
CA LYS A 15 -10.00 -24.38 -27.00
C LYS A 15 -9.79 -25.06 -25.65
N PRO A 16 -8.81 -24.63 -24.83
CA PRO A 16 -8.67 -25.15 -23.48
C PRO A 16 -9.98 -24.93 -22.72
N SER A 17 -10.43 -25.95 -22.00
CA SER A 17 -11.70 -25.95 -21.26
C SER A 17 -11.83 -24.71 -20.38
N GLU A 18 -12.95 -24.01 -20.49
CA GLU A 18 -13.32 -22.84 -19.69
C GLU A 18 -13.65 -23.22 -18.23
N ASP A 19 -12.77 -23.92 -17.51
CA ASP A 19 -13.10 -24.38 -16.16
C ASP A 19 -11.87 -24.43 -15.27
N LYS A 20 -11.38 -23.24 -14.91
CA LYS A 20 -10.92 -22.82 -13.57
C LYS A 20 -10.01 -21.60 -13.74
N PRO A 21 -10.21 -20.53 -12.95
CA PRO A 21 -9.28 -19.42 -12.97
C PRO A 21 -7.88 -19.95 -12.61
N ILE A 22 -6.86 -19.49 -13.35
CA ILE A 22 -5.43 -19.80 -13.10
C ILE A 22 -5.09 -19.56 -11.63
N PHE A 23 -5.74 -18.55 -11.03
CA PHE A 23 -5.70 -18.27 -9.62
C PHE A 23 -7.04 -18.64 -8.98
N LYS A 24 -7.02 -19.57 -8.04
CA LYS A 24 -8.18 -19.76 -7.16
C LYS A 24 -8.37 -18.50 -6.34
N GLU A 25 -9.60 -17.97 -6.30
CA GLU A 25 -9.95 -16.90 -5.38
C GLU A 25 -9.72 -17.39 -3.94
N THR A 26 -8.59 -17.01 -3.37
CA THR A 26 -8.35 -17.22 -1.94
C THR A 26 -9.15 -16.17 -1.19
N LYS A 27 -9.97 -16.60 -0.22
CA LYS A 27 -10.61 -15.70 0.74
C LYS A 27 -9.59 -14.65 1.17
N THR A 28 -9.91 -13.37 0.98
CA THR A 28 -8.96 -12.31 1.28
C THR A 28 -8.50 -12.45 2.73
N TYR A 29 -7.19 -12.36 2.95
CA TYR A 29 -6.55 -12.54 4.26
C TYR A 29 -7.18 -11.69 5.39
N ARG A 30 -7.90 -10.63 5.02
CA ARG A 30 -8.73 -9.81 5.93
C ARG A 30 -9.78 -10.62 6.71
N HIS A 31 -10.30 -11.72 6.18
CA HIS A 31 -11.34 -12.51 6.85
C HIS A 31 -10.79 -13.55 7.84
N SER A 32 -9.48 -13.84 7.83
CA SER A 32 -8.87 -14.83 8.73
C SER A 32 -8.12 -14.21 9.90
N LEU A 33 -7.87 -12.89 9.89
CA LEU A 33 -7.09 -12.28 10.95
C LEU A 33 -7.91 -12.13 12.22
N LYS A 34 -7.53 -12.88 13.26
CA LYS A 34 -8.07 -12.71 14.61
C LYS A 34 -7.21 -11.77 15.46
N CYS A 35 -6.00 -11.45 15.00
CA CYS A 35 -5.03 -10.63 15.72
C CYS A 35 -5.22 -9.11 15.44
N PRO A 36 -5.66 -8.30 16.42
CA PRO A 36 -5.66 -6.84 16.33
C PRO A 36 -4.31 -6.20 16.68
N HIS A 37 -3.31 -7.00 17.07
CA HIS A 37 -2.05 -6.52 17.64
C HIS A 37 -1.09 -5.97 16.57
N GLY A 38 -0.35 -4.91 16.91
CA GLY A 38 0.56 -4.20 16.01
C GLY A 38 2.04 -4.53 16.17
N GLU A 39 2.38 -5.55 16.97
CA GLU A 39 3.77 -5.97 17.20
C GLU A 39 4.09 -7.20 16.34
N PHE A 40 5.17 -7.14 15.56
CA PHE A 40 5.55 -8.18 14.61
C PHE A 40 6.95 -8.72 14.94
N LYS A 41 7.08 -10.05 14.93
CA LYS A 41 8.36 -10.76 14.99
C LYS A 41 8.63 -11.37 13.62
N ILE A 42 9.77 -11.02 13.04
CA ILE A 42 10.20 -11.49 11.72
C ILE A 42 11.29 -12.54 11.95
N ASN A 43 11.14 -13.70 11.32
CA ASN A 43 12.21 -14.67 11.21
C ASN A 43 12.80 -14.57 9.80
N GLU A 44 13.99 -13.97 9.69
CA GLU A 44 14.68 -13.74 8.42
C GLU A 44 15.14 -15.04 7.75
N SER A 45 15.34 -16.12 8.50
CA SER A 45 15.76 -17.40 7.93
C SER A 45 14.62 -18.15 7.21
N THR A 46 13.37 -17.87 7.57
CA THR A 46 12.20 -18.59 7.02
C THR A 46 11.19 -17.66 6.34
N ASP A 47 11.51 -16.37 6.21
CA ASP A 47 10.63 -15.31 5.68
C ASP A 47 9.22 -15.32 6.29
N THR A 48 9.11 -15.77 7.55
CA THR A 48 7.82 -15.85 8.24
C THR A 48 7.69 -14.68 9.20
N VAL A 49 6.54 -14.03 9.14
CA VAL A 49 6.15 -13.04 10.13
C VAL A 49 5.18 -13.66 11.12
N LYS A 50 5.35 -13.36 12.40
CA LYS A 50 4.42 -13.76 13.47
C LYS A 50 4.03 -12.53 14.28
N CYS A 51 2.85 -12.56 14.89
CA CYS A 51 2.50 -11.57 15.91
C CYS A 51 3.39 -11.74 17.16
N GLY A 52 3.91 -10.64 17.69
CA GLY A 52 4.74 -10.61 18.89
C GLY A 52 4.00 -11.03 20.16
N LEU A 53 2.69 -10.77 20.23
CA LEU A 53 1.82 -11.00 21.38
C LEU A 53 1.09 -12.35 21.33
N CYS A 54 0.36 -12.63 20.25
CA CYS A 54 -0.44 -13.86 20.14
C CYS A 54 0.27 -15.01 19.40
N GLY A 55 1.43 -14.75 18.78
CA GLY A 55 2.19 -15.77 18.05
C GLY A 55 1.56 -16.24 16.73
N GLU A 56 0.42 -15.67 16.31
CA GLU A 56 -0.25 -16.02 15.06
C GLU A 56 0.68 -15.81 13.86
N LYS A 57 0.72 -16.78 12.93
CA LYS A 57 1.52 -16.67 11.71
C LYS A 57 0.84 -15.70 10.75
N LEU A 58 1.56 -14.65 10.39
CA LEU A 58 1.07 -13.59 9.54
C LEU A 58 1.60 -13.70 8.11
N SER A 59 0.83 -13.21 7.14
CA SER A 59 1.29 -13.05 5.76
C SER A 59 2.24 -11.86 5.68
N PRO A 60 3.50 -12.03 5.25
CA PRO A 60 4.46 -10.92 5.13
C PRO A 60 3.94 -9.80 4.24
N MET A 61 3.31 -10.14 3.11
CA MET A 61 2.78 -9.17 2.16
C MET A 61 1.63 -8.33 2.76
N TRP A 62 0.83 -8.94 3.63
CA TRP A 62 -0.22 -8.19 4.33
C TRP A 62 0.37 -7.24 5.37
N VAL A 63 1.37 -7.68 6.14
CA VAL A 63 2.06 -6.84 7.12
C VAL A 63 2.74 -5.66 6.42
N LEU A 64 3.40 -5.91 5.29
CA LEU A 64 4.01 -4.84 4.49
C LEU A 64 2.98 -3.80 4.03
N LYS A 65 1.83 -4.25 3.51
CA LYS A 65 0.73 -3.35 3.12
C LYS A 65 0.23 -2.51 4.31
N LEU A 66 0.10 -3.12 5.49
CA LEU A 66 -0.32 -2.43 6.71
C LEU A 66 0.69 -1.34 7.10
N LEU A 67 1.98 -1.67 7.10
CA LEU A 67 3.06 -0.73 7.43
C LEU A 67 3.14 0.42 6.41
N ALA A 68 3.05 0.11 5.11
CA ALA A 68 3.07 1.11 4.04
C ALA A 68 1.91 2.11 4.17
N ASN A 69 0.70 1.62 4.47
CA ASN A 69 -0.47 2.47 4.71
C ASN A 69 -0.27 3.36 5.94
N LYS A 70 0.23 2.80 7.05
CA LYS A 70 0.49 3.58 8.27
C LYS A 70 1.56 4.66 8.04
N ASN A 71 2.62 4.32 7.32
CA ASN A 71 3.68 5.28 6.97
C ASN A 71 3.14 6.40 6.09
N THR A 72 2.33 6.06 5.08
CA THR A 72 1.67 7.05 4.21
C THR A 72 0.80 8.00 5.02
N GLN A 73 0.01 7.48 5.96
CA GLN A 73 -0.81 8.30 6.85
C GLN A 73 0.03 9.26 7.70
N LEU A 74 1.13 8.78 8.31
CA LEU A 74 2.02 9.60 9.11
C LEU A 74 2.72 10.69 8.28
N TYR A 75 3.13 10.36 7.05
CA TYR A 75 3.71 11.33 6.12
C TYR A 75 2.74 12.48 5.83
N TRP A 76 1.49 12.19 5.50
CA TRP A 76 0.49 13.23 5.23
C TRP A 76 0.18 14.08 6.46
N GLN A 77 0.16 13.48 7.66
CA GLN A 77 0.02 14.21 8.91
C GLN A 77 1.20 15.15 9.16
N TRP A 78 2.43 14.71 8.87
CA TRP A 78 3.62 15.54 8.99
C TRP A 78 3.58 16.74 8.03
N VAL A 79 3.23 16.52 6.76
CA VAL A 79 3.06 17.60 5.77
C VAL A 79 2.02 18.63 6.23
N ASP A 80 0.88 18.17 6.75
CA ASP A 80 -0.17 19.06 7.28
C ASP A 80 0.31 19.85 8.51
N MET A 81 1.07 19.21 9.42
CA MET A 81 1.65 19.88 10.58
C MET A 81 2.68 20.95 10.18
N GLU A 82 3.51 20.67 9.17
CA GLU A 82 4.46 21.64 8.64
C GLU A 82 3.74 22.87 8.05
N LYS A 83 2.69 22.64 7.27
CA LYS A 83 1.85 23.72 6.72
C LYS A 83 1.25 24.57 7.83
N LYS A 84 0.66 23.96 8.86
CA LYS A 84 0.06 24.66 10.01
C LYS A 84 1.10 25.44 10.82
N ALA A 85 2.30 24.89 10.99
CA ALA A 85 3.40 25.59 11.63
C ALA A 85 3.78 26.86 10.86
N GLU A 86 3.84 26.78 9.52
CA GLU A 86 4.15 27.93 8.68
C GLU A 86 3.04 29.00 8.70
N GLU A 87 1.77 28.59 8.60
CA GLU A 87 0.63 29.50 8.77
C GLU A 87 0.65 30.22 10.13
N THR A 88 1.04 29.49 11.18
CA THR A 88 1.16 30.04 12.54
C THR A 88 2.31 31.03 12.64
N ARG A 89 3.49 30.70 12.06
CA ARG A 89 4.63 31.64 11.99
C ARG A 89 4.28 32.93 11.27
N ASN A 90 3.47 32.85 10.21
CA ASN A 90 3.02 34.03 9.47
C ASN A 90 2.04 34.88 10.26
N LYS A 91 1.09 34.27 11.00
CA LYS A 91 0.18 34.98 11.91
C LYS A 91 0.90 35.65 13.09
N LEU A 92 2.05 35.10 13.49
CA LEU A 92 2.89 35.66 14.55
C LEU A 92 3.83 36.79 14.07
N ARG A 93 3.68 37.27 12.83
CA ARG A 93 4.46 38.40 12.31
C ARG A 93 3.61 39.66 12.21
N CYS A 94 4.14 40.77 12.69
CA CYS A 94 3.52 42.09 12.61
C CYS A 94 4.47 43.09 11.95
N LYS A 95 3.93 44.15 11.32
CA LYS A 95 4.71 45.22 10.71
C LYS A 95 5.17 46.19 11.80
N CYS A 96 6.46 46.47 11.89
CA CYS A 96 6.99 47.47 12.81
C CYS A 96 6.57 48.88 12.37
N SER A 97 5.96 49.66 13.26
CA SER A 97 5.54 51.04 12.98
C SER A 97 6.72 51.99 12.73
N HIS A 98 7.90 51.70 13.27
CA HIS A 98 9.07 52.58 13.15
C HIS A 98 9.87 52.35 11.85
N CYS A 99 10.14 51.08 11.50
CA CYS A 99 11.00 50.74 10.36
C CYS A 99 10.27 50.06 9.19
N GLY A 100 8.97 49.73 9.34
CA GLY A 100 8.16 49.13 8.29
C GLY A 100 8.45 47.66 7.97
N LYS A 101 9.45 47.04 8.60
CA LYS A 101 9.82 45.62 8.42
C LYS A 101 8.88 44.70 9.20
N MET A 102 8.71 43.46 8.73
CA MET A 102 7.97 42.42 9.46
C MET A 102 8.83 41.84 10.58
N THR A 103 8.32 41.87 11.80
CA THR A 103 8.96 41.35 13.02
C THR A 103 8.07 40.30 13.68
N GLN A 104 8.66 39.35 14.41
CA GLN A 104 7.85 38.40 15.18
C GLN A 104 7.30 39.05 16.45
N ILE A 105 6.07 38.66 16.83
CA ILE A 105 5.43 39.03 18.08
C ILE A 105 6.15 38.28 19.20
N GLN A 106 6.94 38.98 20.03
CA GLN A 106 7.45 38.42 21.28
C GLN A 106 6.33 38.47 22.33
N ARG A 107 6.12 37.34 23.02
CA ARG A 107 5.13 37.21 24.10
C ARG A 107 5.80 37.43 25.44
#